data_AF-A0A3D8GRB7-F1
#
_entry.id   AF-A0A3D8GRB7-F1
#
_cell.length_a   1.000
_cell.length_b   1.000
_cell.length_c   1.000
_cell.angle_alpha   90.00
_cell.angle_beta   90.00
_cell.angle_gamma   90.00
#
_symmetry.space_group_name_H-M   'P 1'
#
loop_
_entity.id
_entity.type
_entity.pdbx_description
1 polymer ?
#
loop_
_entity_poly.entity_id
_entity_poly.type
_entity_poly.pdbx_seq_one_letter_code
_entity_poly.pdbx_strand_id
1 'polypeptide(L)'
;MKLSPLLKSQRGLTLIEILAAMMILTIIIVSMLPMFAHSARSNSFSKNMIDATYVAEAHMETAYNLVSTVPSLDSATASLTSIAYGYTLTTADCPAGSKCFYKADSGHYVFVQVANAGLANEMAKVKVKVFKDSTKAVKEAQMETLLTWNQ
;
A
#
# COMPACT_ATOMS: atom_id res chain seq x y z
N MET A 1 9.15 20.95 75.17
CA MET A 1 9.61 21.55 73.89
C MET A 1 8.39 21.68 72.98
N LYS A 2 7.80 22.87 72.86
CA LYS A 2 6.58 23.09 72.08
C LYS A 2 6.97 23.32 70.62
N LEU A 3 6.67 22.37 69.74
CA LEU A 3 6.79 22.59 68.29
C LEU A 3 5.82 23.70 67.88
N SER A 4 6.34 24.66 67.12
CA SER A 4 5.65 25.86 66.66
C SER A 4 4.43 25.53 65.76
N PRO A 5 3.31 26.25 65.90
CA PRO A 5 2.04 25.96 65.21
C PRO A 5 2.09 26.13 63.68
N LEU A 6 3.18 26.69 63.14
CA LEU A 6 3.44 26.81 61.70
C LEU A 6 3.55 25.45 61.00
N LEU A 7 4.06 24.42 61.69
CA LEU A 7 4.15 23.05 61.15
C LEU A 7 2.80 22.30 61.13
N LYS A 8 1.74 22.89 61.70
CA LYS A 8 0.39 22.30 61.74
C LYS A 8 -0.52 22.82 60.62
N SER A 9 -0.03 23.73 59.76
CA SER A 9 -0.79 24.28 58.64
C SER A 9 -0.59 23.41 57.39
N GLN A 10 -1.57 22.55 57.08
CA GLN A 10 -1.55 21.71 55.87
C GLN A 10 -1.94 22.46 54.58
N ARG A 11 -2.31 23.75 54.67
CA ARG A 11 -2.73 24.57 53.51
C ARG A 11 -1.64 24.75 52.44
N GLY A 12 -0.36 24.69 52.81
CA GLY A 12 0.77 24.75 51.85
C GLY A 12 1.06 23.41 51.17
N LEU A 13 0.77 22.29 51.83
CA LEU A 13 0.98 20.93 51.31
C LEU A 13 -0.04 20.56 50.22
N THR A 14 -1.28 21.05 50.32
CA THR A 14 -2.34 20.77 49.34
C THR A 14 -2.11 21.47 47.98
N LEU A 15 -1.46 22.64 47.96
CA LEU A 15 -1.24 23.40 46.72
C LEU A 15 -0.14 22.75 45.87
N ILE A 16 0.97 22.35 46.50
CA ILE A 16 2.08 21.70 45.80
C ILE A 16 1.67 20.32 45.26
N GLU A 17 0.81 19.61 45.96
CA GLU A 17 0.29 18.30 45.55
C GLU A 17 -0.61 18.42 44.31
N ILE A 18 -1.49 19.43 44.25
CA ILE A 18 -2.31 19.71 43.05
C ILE A 18 -1.41 20.10 41.88
N LEU A 19 -0.38 20.92 42.11
CA LEU A 19 0.54 21.34 41.06
C LEU A 19 1.34 20.15 40.51
N ALA A 20 1.82 19.26 41.40
CA ALA A 20 2.49 18.03 41.01
C ALA A 20 1.55 17.09 40.23
N ALA A 21 0.29 16.92 40.66
CA ALA A 21 -0.69 16.11 39.95
C ALA A 21 -1.00 16.66 38.54
N MET A 22 -1.16 17.98 38.40
CA MET A 22 -1.35 18.63 37.09
C MET A 22 -0.13 18.48 36.18
N MET A 23 1.08 18.56 36.75
CA MET A 23 2.33 18.35 36.01
C MET A 23 2.42 16.92 35.49
N ILE A 24 2.17 15.93 36.34
CA ILE A 24 2.17 14.50 35.96
C ILE A 24 1.10 14.25 34.89
N LEU A 25 -0.11 14.79 35.06
CA LEU A 25 -1.18 14.67 34.07
C LEU A 25 -0.78 15.26 32.71
N THR A 26 -0.12 16.41 32.72
CA THR A 26 0.34 17.07 31.47
C THR A 26 1.38 16.22 30.75
N ILE A 27 2.34 15.63 31.48
CA ILE A 27 3.34 14.74 30.92
C ILE A 27 2.66 13.53 30.25
N ILE A 28 1.66 12.94 30.90
CA ILE A 28 0.90 11.82 30.36
C ILE A 28 0.18 12.22 29.06
N ILE A 29 -0.57 13.34 29.07
CA ILE A 29 -1.32 13.78 27.89
C ILE A 29 -0.39 14.07 26.71
N VAL A 30 0.70 14.81 26.94
CA VAL A 30 1.67 15.16 25.89
C VAL A 30 2.34 13.90 25.33
N SER A 31 2.61 12.90 26.17
CA SER A 31 3.19 11.63 25.73
C SER A 31 2.27 10.82 24.80
N MET A 32 0.94 10.96 24.93
CA MET A 32 -0.04 10.21 24.13
C MET A 32 -0.39 10.88 22.79
N LEU A 33 -0.25 12.20 22.66
CA LEU A 33 -0.51 12.93 21.41
C LEU A 33 0.19 12.34 20.16
N PRO A 34 1.51 12.02 20.18
CA PRO A 34 2.16 11.43 19.00
C PRO A 34 1.62 10.03 18.67
N MET A 35 1.14 9.27 19.65
CA MET A 35 0.56 7.95 19.42
C MET A 35 -0.75 8.04 18.62
N PHE A 36 -1.60 9.03 18.91
CA PHE A 36 -2.81 9.29 18.12
C PHE A 36 -2.49 9.71 16.69
N ALA A 37 -1.52 10.61 16.51
CA ALA A 37 -1.09 11.03 15.17
C ALA A 37 -0.50 9.86 14.36
N HIS A 38 0.30 9.01 15.01
CA HIS A 38 0.84 7.81 14.38
C HIS A 38 -0.26 6.80 14.01
N SER A 39 -1.22 6.56 14.90
CA SER A 39 -2.36 5.68 14.65
C SER A 39 -3.20 6.14 13.45
N ALA A 40 -3.52 7.44 13.38
CA ALA A 40 -4.27 7.99 12.25
C ALA A 40 -3.54 7.81 10.90
N ARG A 41 -2.23 8.07 10.87
CA ARG A 41 -1.40 7.87 9.67
C ARG A 41 -1.30 6.39 9.30
N SER A 42 -1.06 5.52 10.27
CA SER A 42 -0.95 4.08 10.08
C SER A 42 -2.27 3.49 9.54
N ASN A 43 -3.41 3.96 10.05
CA ASN A 43 -4.72 3.53 9.57
C ASN A 43 -4.98 3.97 8.12
N SER A 44 -4.64 5.22 7.77
CA SER A 44 -4.76 5.70 6.38
C SER A 44 -3.82 4.94 5.44
N PHE A 45 -2.60 4.65 5.86
CA PHE A 45 -1.65 3.86 5.08
C PHE A 45 -2.16 2.43 4.86
N SER A 46 -2.66 1.79 5.91
CA SER A 46 -3.22 0.45 5.85
C SER A 46 -4.42 0.39 4.91
N LYS A 47 -5.30 1.40 4.96
CA LYS A 47 -6.44 1.52 4.04
C LYS A 47 -5.98 1.59 2.58
N ASN A 48 -5.06 2.51 2.26
CA ASN A 48 -4.57 2.65 0.89
C ASN A 48 -3.89 1.38 0.38
N MET A 49 -3.14 0.69 1.25
CA MET A 49 -2.50 -0.58 0.90
C MET A 49 -3.52 -1.67 0.61
N ILE A 50 -4.60 -1.78 1.40
CA ILE A 50 -5.70 -2.74 1.16
C ILE A 50 -6.41 -2.41 -0.15
N ASP A 51 -6.76 -1.14 -0.38
CA ASP A 51 -7.43 -0.68 -1.60
C ASP A 51 -6.57 -0.98 -2.84
N ALA A 52 -5.27 -0.65 -2.81
CA ALA A 52 -4.33 -0.94 -3.89
C ALA A 52 -4.12 -2.44 -4.11
N THR A 53 -4.17 -3.25 -3.05
CA THR A 53 -4.07 -4.70 -3.14
C THR A 53 -5.29 -5.30 -3.83
N TYR A 54 -6.49 -4.83 -3.50
CA TYR A 54 -7.73 -5.26 -4.16
C TYR A 54 -7.72 -4.93 -5.66
N VAL A 55 -7.24 -3.73 -6.01
CA VAL A 55 -7.01 -3.35 -7.42
C VAL A 55 -5.98 -4.28 -8.06
N ALA A 56 -4.87 -4.58 -7.38
CA ALA A 56 -3.85 -5.50 -7.89
C ALA A 56 -4.40 -6.91 -8.14
N GLU A 57 -5.24 -7.43 -7.23
CA GLU A 57 -5.90 -8.75 -7.38
C GLU A 57 -6.81 -8.77 -8.60
N ALA A 58 -7.71 -7.79 -8.75
CA ALA A 58 -8.63 -7.74 -9.89
C ALA A 58 -7.88 -7.72 -11.24
N HIS A 59 -6.78 -6.97 -11.32
CA HIS A 59 -5.94 -6.93 -12.52
C HIS A 59 -5.11 -8.20 -12.70
N MET A 60 -4.70 -8.85 -11.61
CA MET A 60 -4.01 -10.14 -11.67
C MET A 60 -4.95 -11.26 -12.14
N GLU A 61 -6.18 -11.31 -11.67
CA GLU A 61 -7.21 -12.25 -12.14
C GLU A 61 -7.51 -12.06 -13.62
N THR A 62 -7.60 -10.80 -14.06
CA THR A 62 -7.74 -10.47 -15.49
C THR A 62 -6.57 -11.03 -16.30
N ALA A 63 -5.34 -10.81 -15.84
CA ALA A 63 -4.16 -11.32 -16.52
C ALA A 63 -4.07 -12.86 -16.49
N TYR A 64 -4.47 -13.49 -15.38
CA TYR A 64 -4.54 -14.95 -15.23
C TYR A 64 -5.50 -15.57 -16.24
N ASN A 65 -6.73 -15.04 -16.31
CA ASN A 65 -7.75 -15.51 -17.25
C ASN A 65 -7.28 -15.37 -18.71
N LEU A 66 -6.56 -14.29 -19.01
CA LEU A 66 -6.00 -14.08 -20.33
C LEU A 66 -4.89 -15.06 -20.66
N VAL A 67 -3.90 -15.24 -19.78
CA VAL A 67 -2.79 -16.18 -20.00
C VAL A 67 -3.29 -17.62 -20.13
N SER A 68 -4.33 -17.98 -19.39
CA SER A 68 -4.92 -19.32 -19.44
C SER A 68 -5.69 -19.59 -20.73
N THR A 69 -6.19 -18.55 -21.41
CA THR A 69 -7.02 -18.68 -22.62
C THR A 69 -6.26 -18.46 -23.92
N VAL A 70 -5.08 -17.85 -23.87
CA VAL A 70 -4.28 -17.55 -25.07
C VAL A 70 -2.95 -18.32 -25.07
N PRO A 71 -2.46 -18.77 -26.24
CA PRO A 71 -1.27 -19.61 -26.31
C PRO A 71 0.05 -18.82 -26.33
N SER A 72 0.02 -17.49 -26.44
CA SER A 72 1.23 -16.70 -26.63
C SER A 72 1.13 -15.27 -26.13
N LEU A 73 2.30 -14.67 -25.88
CA LEU A 73 2.46 -13.29 -25.46
C LEU A 73 1.87 -12.27 -26.45
N ASP A 74 1.95 -12.52 -27.75
CA ASP A 74 1.42 -11.63 -28.77
C ASP A 74 -0.12 -11.65 -28.78
N SER A 75 -0.72 -12.82 -28.61
CA SER A 75 -2.17 -12.97 -28.46
C SER A 75 -2.67 -12.30 -27.17
N ALA A 76 -1.94 -12.45 -26.06
CA ALA A 76 -2.24 -11.75 -24.81
C ALA A 76 -2.18 -10.22 -24.97
N THR A 77 -1.22 -9.73 -25.76
CA THR A 77 -1.06 -8.30 -26.06
C THR A 77 -2.25 -7.76 -26.85
N ALA A 78 -2.72 -8.49 -27.86
CA ALA A 78 -3.90 -8.12 -28.63
C ALA A 78 -5.17 -8.09 -27.76
N SER A 79 -5.35 -9.07 -26.88
CA SER A 79 -6.49 -9.10 -25.96
C SER A 79 -6.46 -7.97 -24.94
N LEU A 80 -5.31 -7.70 -24.31
CA LEU A 80 -5.18 -6.62 -23.31
C LEU A 80 -5.42 -5.22 -23.89
N THR A 81 -5.01 -4.99 -25.14
CA THR A 81 -5.20 -3.71 -25.84
C THR A 81 -6.59 -3.55 -26.46
N SER A 82 -7.41 -4.61 -26.47
CA SER A 82 -8.78 -4.54 -26.95
C SER A 82 -9.67 -3.65 -26.07
N ILE A 83 -10.78 -3.17 -26.65
CA ILE A 83 -11.76 -2.33 -25.96
C ILE A 83 -12.33 -3.02 -24.71
N ALA A 84 -12.36 -4.36 -24.68
CA ALA A 84 -12.88 -5.13 -23.55
C ALA A 84 -12.09 -4.92 -22.25
N TYR A 85 -10.76 -4.74 -22.34
CA TYR A 85 -9.88 -4.57 -21.18
C TYR A 85 -9.32 -3.15 -21.05
N GLY A 86 -9.10 -2.47 -22.19
CA GLY A 86 -8.78 -1.04 -22.25
C GLY A 86 -7.39 -0.68 -21.75
N TYR A 87 -6.42 -1.58 -21.83
CA TYR A 87 -5.04 -1.25 -21.47
C TYR A 87 -4.29 -0.56 -22.62
N THR A 88 -3.38 0.34 -22.26
CA THR A 88 -2.49 0.99 -23.22
C THR A 88 -1.11 0.34 -23.18
N LEU A 89 -0.56 -0.02 -24.35
CA LEU A 89 0.79 -0.54 -24.46
C LEU A 89 1.81 0.56 -24.16
N THR A 90 2.84 0.24 -23.38
CA THR A 90 3.96 1.15 -23.12
C THR A 90 5.29 0.44 -23.22
N THR A 91 6.27 1.13 -23.79
CA THR A 91 7.67 0.70 -23.83
C THR A 91 8.49 1.34 -22.71
N ALA A 92 7.95 2.34 -22.01
CA ALA A 92 8.59 2.99 -20.87
C ALA A 92 8.61 2.05 -19.66
N ASP A 93 9.75 1.94 -19.00
CA ASP A 93 9.98 1.05 -17.84
C ASP A 93 9.72 -0.44 -18.12
N CYS A 94 9.75 -0.84 -19.39
CA CYS A 94 9.53 -2.21 -19.81
C CYS A 94 10.85 -2.93 -20.13
N PRO A 95 11.17 -4.04 -19.45
CA PRO A 95 12.36 -4.83 -19.77
C PRO A 95 12.31 -5.41 -21.19
N ALA A 96 13.47 -5.53 -21.84
CA ALA A 96 13.58 -6.18 -23.14
C ALA A 96 13.02 -7.62 -23.06
N GLY A 97 12.20 -8.00 -24.05
CA GLY A 97 11.52 -9.31 -24.08
C GLY A 97 10.24 -9.40 -23.25
N SER A 98 9.80 -8.30 -22.60
CA SER A 98 8.49 -8.20 -21.95
C SER A 98 7.55 -7.30 -22.74
N LYS A 99 6.24 -7.48 -22.56
CA LYS A 99 5.20 -6.55 -22.98
C LYS A 99 4.60 -5.89 -21.75
N CYS A 100 4.55 -4.57 -21.76
CA CYS A 100 4.07 -3.80 -20.62
C CYS A 100 2.88 -2.92 -21.01
N PHE A 101 1.98 -2.81 -20.06
CA PHE A 101 0.69 -2.19 -20.23
C PHE A 101 0.40 -1.32 -19.02
N TYR A 102 -0.39 -0.28 -19.23
CA TYR A 102 -0.90 0.52 -18.14
C TYR A 102 -2.37 0.86 -18.31
N LYS A 103 -3.02 1.12 -17.18
CA LYS A 103 -4.39 1.59 -17.10
C LYS A 103 -4.54 2.42 -15.82
N ALA A 104 -5.26 3.52 -15.93
CA ALA A 104 -5.72 4.25 -14.76
C ALA A 104 -7.08 3.67 -14.36
N ASP A 105 -7.17 3.14 -13.14
CA ASP A 105 -8.41 2.54 -12.61
C ASP A 105 -8.56 2.86 -11.13
N SER A 106 -9.79 3.19 -10.71
CA SER A 106 -10.12 3.42 -9.29
C SER A 106 -9.20 4.43 -8.59
N GLY A 107 -8.74 5.47 -9.30
CA GLY A 107 -7.81 6.48 -8.79
C GLY A 107 -6.35 6.05 -8.69
N HIS A 108 -6.02 4.82 -9.09
CA HIS A 108 -4.67 4.27 -9.08
C HIS A 108 -4.11 4.15 -10.50
N TYR A 109 -2.78 4.14 -10.61
CA TYR A 109 -2.09 3.82 -11.85
C TYR A 109 -1.61 2.37 -11.81
N VAL A 110 -2.19 1.54 -12.66
CA VAL A 110 -1.89 0.11 -12.73
C VAL A 110 -0.94 -0.14 -13.89
N PHE A 111 0.10 -0.90 -13.61
CA PHE A 111 1.11 -1.31 -14.58
C PHE A 111 1.19 -2.83 -14.61
N VAL A 112 0.94 -3.43 -15.77
CA VAL A 112 0.97 -4.87 -15.98
C VAL A 112 2.12 -5.20 -16.91
N GLN A 113 2.97 -6.13 -16.50
CA GLN A 113 4.06 -6.65 -17.29
C GLN A 113 3.82 -8.15 -17.51
N VAL A 114 3.89 -8.57 -18.77
CA VAL A 114 3.82 -9.98 -19.16
C VAL A 114 5.10 -10.31 -19.92
N ALA A 115 5.78 -11.38 -19.52
CA ALA A 115 7.01 -11.85 -20.15
C ALA A 115 6.95 -13.36 -20.34
N ASN A 116 7.58 -13.87 -21.40
CA ASN A 116 7.77 -15.31 -21.54
C ASN A 116 8.82 -15.80 -20.53
N ALA A 117 8.60 -17.00 -20.02
CA ALA A 117 9.47 -17.70 -19.07
C ALA A 117 9.50 -19.21 -19.39
N GLY A 118 10.46 -19.91 -18.81
CA GLY A 118 10.66 -21.36 -19.02
C GLY A 118 11.58 -21.69 -20.20
N LEU A 119 11.98 -22.96 -20.31
CA LEU A 119 12.99 -23.45 -21.26
C LEU A 119 12.54 -23.44 -22.74
N ALA A 120 11.27 -23.17 -23.00
CA ALA A 120 10.70 -23.05 -24.36
C ALA A 120 9.64 -21.95 -24.48
N ASN A 121 9.65 -20.93 -23.61
CA ASN A 121 8.60 -19.89 -23.53
C ASN A 121 7.19 -20.43 -23.25
N GLU A 122 7.07 -21.59 -22.63
CA GLU A 122 5.80 -22.25 -22.28
C GLU A 122 5.10 -21.60 -21.08
N MET A 123 5.80 -20.72 -20.36
CA MET A 123 5.26 -20.01 -19.21
C MET A 123 5.17 -18.50 -19.45
N ALA A 124 4.16 -17.87 -18.85
CA ALA A 124 4.04 -16.43 -18.72
C ALA A 124 4.41 -16.01 -17.30
N LYS A 125 5.36 -15.10 -17.16
CA LYS A 125 5.59 -14.34 -15.94
C LYS A 125 4.75 -13.07 -16.00
N VAL A 126 3.77 -12.98 -15.10
CA VAL A 126 2.89 -11.83 -14.96
C VAL A 126 3.27 -11.04 -13.72
N LYS A 127 3.42 -9.72 -13.87
CA LYS A 127 3.72 -8.79 -12.78
C LYS A 127 2.77 -7.60 -12.85
N VAL A 128 1.96 -7.43 -11.83
CA VAL A 128 1.05 -6.30 -11.67
C VAL A 128 1.61 -5.38 -10.59
N LYS A 129 1.75 -4.09 -10.89
CA LYS A 129 2.16 -3.04 -9.95
C LYS A 129 1.08 -1.99 -9.89
N VAL A 130 0.69 -1.59 -8.70
CA VAL A 130 -0.28 -0.52 -8.46
C VAL A 130 0.44 0.63 -7.80
N PHE A 131 0.34 1.80 -8.42
CA PHE A 131 0.91 3.04 -7.94
C PHE A 131 -0.21 4.00 -7.56
N LYS A 132 0.09 4.88 -6.61
CA LYS A 132 -0.85 5.92 -6.17
C LYS A 132 -1.31 6.83 -7.32
N ASP A 133 -0.39 7.15 -8.24
CA ASP A 133 -0.63 8.05 -9.36
C ASP A 133 0.29 7.73 -10.55
N SER A 134 0.08 8.46 -11.65
CA SER A 134 0.85 8.32 -12.89
C SER A 134 2.32 8.75 -12.76
N THR A 135 2.72 9.39 -11.65
CA THR A 135 4.14 9.73 -11.40
C THR A 135 4.96 8.51 -11.02
N LYS A 136 4.29 7.42 -10.61
CA LYS A 136 4.90 6.16 -10.15
C LYS A 136 5.85 6.32 -8.96
N ALA A 137 5.77 7.45 -8.23
CA ALA A 137 6.67 7.74 -7.11
C ALA A 137 6.43 6.80 -5.91
N VAL A 138 5.18 6.39 -5.69
CA VAL A 138 4.78 5.51 -4.58
C VAL A 138 4.11 4.27 -5.15
N LYS A 139 4.72 3.12 -4.92
CA LYS A 139 4.16 1.81 -5.23
C LYS A 139 3.40 1.30 -4.00
N GLU A 140 2.10 1.17 -4.11
CA GLU A 140 1.22 0.79 -3.00
C GLU A 140 0.98 -0.73 -2.94
N ALA A 141 0.97 -1.40 -4.10
CA ALA A 141 0.88 -2.86 -4.16
C ALA A 141 1.66 -3.44 -5.35
N GLN A 142 2.05 -4.71 -5.23
CA GLN A 142 2.66 -5.48 -6.31
C GLN A 142 2.34 -6.96 -6.15
N MET A 143 1.95 -7.60 -7.26
CA MET A 143 1.70 -9.03 -7.33
C MET A 143 2.48 -9.64 -8.49
N GLU A 144 3.00 -10.85 -8.28
CA GLU A 144 3.78 -11.59 -9.29
C GLU A 144 3.34 -13.05 -9.30
N THR A 145 3.18 -13.60 -10.50
CA THR A 145 2.88 -15.02 -10.68
C THR A 145 3.56 -15.57 -11.93
N LEU A 146 3.74 -16.88 -11.95
CA LEU A 146 4.23 -17.67 -13.08
C LEU A 146 3.13 -18.65 -13.46
N LEU A 147 2.71 -18.58 -14.72
CA LEU A 147 1.60 -19.36 -15.26
C LEU A 147 2.05 -20.09 -16.51
N THR A 148 1.41 -21.19 -16.86
CA THR A 148 1.64 -21.89 -18.13
C THR A 148 0.71 -21.29 -19.19
N TRP A 149 1.19 -21.09 -20.42
CA TRP A 149 0.34 -20.68 -21.53
C TRP A 149 -0.62 -21.82 -21.92
N ASN A 150 -1.91 -21.50 -22.10
CA ASN A 150 -2.92 -22.41 -22.64
C ASN A 150 -2.98 -23.78 -21.95
N GLN A 151 -3.74 -23.84 -20.84
CA GLN A 151 -4.19 -25.09 -20.21
C GLN A 151 -5.56 -25.49 -20.78
#